data_AF-A0A1I2VMF3-F1
#
_entry.id   AF-A0A1I2VMF3-F1
#
_cell.length_a   1.000
_cell.length_b   1.000
_cell.length_c   1.000
_cell.angle_alpha   90.00
_cell.angle_beta   90.00
_cell.angle_gamma   90.00
#
_symmetry.space_group_name_H-M   'P 1'
#
loop_
_entity.id
_entity.type
_entity.pdbx_description
1 polymer ?
#
loop_
_entity_poly.entity_id
_entity_poly.type
_entity_poly.pdbx_seq_one_letter_code
_entity_poly.pdbx_strand_id
1 'polypeptide(L)'
;MPNPRLSLLALVAGLSLSLSVAPGAVAQTAPATADPATLKIARMVVQQMQGDRDITLNGMAAPMAGMVQSLGMRDPERSQAIIKEVVLPLLKAHWDEYLDVTAASFASVLSKEDLQALGTFYATPAGRRLAAAQPQLAQAQMTSTTRWVQGLMPEMQAKMMEAIKASGGASGSKPK
;
A
#
# COMPACT_ATOMS: atom_id res chain seq x y z
N MET A 1 -7.68 -73.29 59.69
CA MET A 1 -8.18 -71.93 59.99
C MET A 1 -8.87 -71.37 58.76
N PRO A 2 -9.94 -70.56 58.90
CA PRO A 2 -11.08 -70.48 57.99
C PRO A 2 -11.08 -69.23 57.07
N ASN A 3 -11.75 -69.31 55.93
CA ASN A 3 -12.30 -68.16 55.19
C ASN A 3 -13.53 -67.61 55.94
N PRO A 4 -13.84 -66.29 55.97
CA PRO A 4 -14.69 -65.73 54.90
C PRO A 4 -14.65 -64.18 54.69
N ARG A 5 -15.35 -63.75 53.62
CA ARG A 5 -16.30 -62.59 53.53
C ARG A 5 -16.00 -61.53 52.45
N LEU A 6 -16.85 -61.57 51.43
CA LEU A 6 -17.38 -60.39 50.74
C LEU A 6 -17.90 -59.37 51.76
N SER A 7 -17.68 -58.08 51.49
CA SER A 7 -18.66 -57.03 51.76
C SER A 7 -18.51 -55.88 50.75
N LEU A 8 -19.53 -55.77 49.90
CA LEU A 8 -19.92 -54.57 49.17
C LEU A 8 -20.22 -53.44 50.16
N LEU A 9 -19.76 -52.21 49.91
CA LEU A 9 -20.46 -50.98 50.29
C LEU A 9 -19.88 -49.78 49.50
N ALA A 10 -20.77 -49.12 48.79
CA ALA A 10 -20.54 -47.94 47.97
C ALA A 10 -20.53 -46.66 48.83
N LEU A 11 -19.73 -45.64 48.46
CA LEU A 11 -20.15 -44.22 48.49
C LEU A 11 -19.14 -43.30 47.75
N VAL A 12 -19.54 -42.88 46.54
CA VAL A 12 -19.53 -41.56 45.88
C VAL A 12 -18.55 -40.43 46.32
N ALA A 13 -18.06 -39.74 45.28
CA ALA A 13 -17.61 -38.33 45.16
C ALA A 13 -16.12 -38.01 45.31
N GLY A 14 -15.50 -37.71 44.17
CA GLY A 14 -14.16 -37.12 44.07
C GLY A 14 -13.88 -36.62 42.66
N LEU A 15 -14.53 -35.51 42.30
CA LEU A 15 -14.32 -34.69 41.12
C LEU A 15 -12.83 -34.48 40.81
N SER A 16 -12.36 -34.76 39.58
CA SER A 16 -11.15 -34.16 39.00
C SER A 16 -11.18 -34.32 37.48
N LEU A 17 -12.00 -33.50 36.83
CA LEU A 17 -11.86 -33.18 35.41
C LEU A 17 -10.55 -32.39 35.24
N SER A 18 -9.49 -33.05 34.74
CA SER A 18 -8.28 -32.35 34.31
C SER A 18 -8.56 -31.65 32.97
N LEU A 19 -9.12 -30.44 33.02
CA LEU A 19 -9.04 -29.51 31.89
C LEU A 19 -7.59 -29.05 31.74
N SER A 20 -6.83 -29.74 30.89
CA SER A 20 -5.59 -29.20 30.35
C SER A 20 -5.92 -28.03 29.43
N VAL A 21 -5.94 -26.82 30.00
CA VAL A 21 -5.84 -25.58 29.22
C VAL A 21 -4.43 -25.55 28.64
N ALA A 22 -4.29 -25.98 27.38
CA ALA A 22 -3.09 -25.72 26.61
C ALA A 22 -3.00 -24.19 26.39
N PRO A 23 -1.88 -23.54 26.72
CA PRO A 23 -1.68 -22.16 26.31
C PRO A 23 -1.70 -22.12 24.78
N GLY A 24 -2.65 -21.36 24.23
CA GLY A 24 -2.69 -21.05 22.82
C GLY A 24 -1.42 -20.31 22.43
N ALA A 25 -0.40 -21.07 22.03
CA ALA A 25 0.67 -20.57 21.21
C ALA A 25 -0.01 -20.09 19.93
N VAL A 26 -0.16 -18.76 19.80
CA VAL A 26 -0.27 -18.13 18.50
C VAL A 26 1.00 -18.51 17.75
N ALA A 27 0.94 -19.63 17.05
CA ALA A 27 1.89 -19.94 15.99
C ALA A 27 1.80 -18.75 15.05
N GLN A 28 2.80 -17.89 15.11
CA GLN A 28 2.97 -16.82 14.16
C GLN A 28 3.28 -17.53 12.85
N THR A 29 2.23 -17.88 12.10
CA THR A 29 2.33 -18.42 10.75
C THR A 29 3.13 -17.37 10.00
N ALA A 30 4.36 -17.72 9.60
CA ALA A 30 5.09 -16.92 8.63
C ALA A 30 4.10 -16.62 7.48
N PRO A 31 4.07 -15.38 6.95
CA PRO A 31 3.14 -15.04 5.89
C PRO A 31 3.28 -16.10 4.81
N ALA A 32 2.20 -16.87 4.59
CA ALA A 32 2.22 -17.95 3.63
C ALA A 32 2.53 -17.29 2.29
N THR A 33 3.69 -17.63 1.71
CA THR A 33 4.00 -17.25 0.34
C THR A 33 2.84 -17.71 -0.53
N ALA A 34 2.22 -16.76 -1.24
CA ALA A 34 1.06 -17.04 -2.06
C ALA A 34 1.36 -18.18 -3.04
N ASP A 35 0.36 -19.04 -3.28
CA ASP A 35 0.54 -20.16 -4.19
C ASP A 35 0.78 -19.66 -5.64
N PRO A 36 1.41 -20.48 -6.50
CA PRO A 36 1.74 -20.07 -7.86
C PRO A 36 0.53 -19.62 -8.70
N ALA A 37 -0.67 -20.17 -8.46
CA ALA A 37 -1.86 -19.77 -9.21
C ALA A 37 -2.34 -18.37 -8.77
N THR A 38 -2.28 -18.07 -7.47
CA THR A 38 -2.60 -16.74 -6.94
C THR A 38 -1.60 -15.70 -7.44
N LEU A 39 -0.29 -16.01 -7.46
CA LEU A 39 0.73 -15.11 -8.04
C LEU A 39 0.50 -14.84 -9.52
N LYS A 40 0.12 -15.85 -10.31
CA LYS A 40 -0.21 -15.68 -11.73
C LYS A 40 -1.39 -14.73 -11.93
N ILE A 41 -2.45 -14.89 -11.13
CA ILE A 41 -3.63 -14.00 -11.19
C ILE A 41 -3.22 -12.59 -10.78
N ALA A 42 -2.45 -12.43 -9.69
CA ALA A 42 -1.96 -11.13 -9.25
C ALA A 42 -1.15 -10.42 -10.34
N ARG A 43 -0.25 -11.14 -11.05
CA ARG A 43 0.53 -10.59 -12.17
C ARG A 43 -0.37 -10.08 -13.29
N MET A 44 -1.40 -10.84 -13.66
CA MET A 44 -2.38 -10.41 -14.66
C MET A 44 -3.11 -9.14 -14.22
N VAL A 45 -3.54 -9.06 -12.96
CA VAL A 45 -4.22 -7.89 -12.40
C VAL A 45 -3.31 -6.67 -12.46
N VAL A 46 -2.08 -6.79 -11.96
CA VAL A 46 -1.09 -5.70 -11.95
C VAL A 46 -0.84 -5.19 -13.37
N GLN A 47 -0.64 -6.10 -14.33
CA GLN A 47 -0.43 -5.73 -15.73
C GLN A 47 -1.63 -4.97 -16.30
N GLN A 48 -2.86 -5.39 -16.00
CA GLN A 48 -4.07 -4.72 -16.49
C GLN A 48 -4.31 -3.38 -15.81
N MET A 49 -3.95 -3.25 -14.53
CA MET A 49 -4.10 -2.01 -13.75
C MET A 49 -3.15 -0.91 -14.20
N GLN A 50 -1.91 -1.26 -14.56
CA GLN A 50 -0.92 -0.26 -14.97
C GLN A 50 -1.25 0.41 -16.31
N GLY A 51 -2.11 -0.21 -17.12
CA GLY A 51 -2.49 0.28 -18.44
C GLY A 51 -1.43 -0.02 -19.49
N ASP A 52 -1.15 0.95 -20.36
CA ASP A 52 -0.14 0.80 -21.40
C ASP A 52 1.27 0.97 -20.81
N ARG A 53 2.10 -0.07 -20.93
CA ARG A 53 3.47 -0.10 -20.40
C ARG A 53 4.31 1.08 -20.86
N ASP A 54 4.26 1.46 -22.14
CA ASP A 54 5.08 2.56 -22.65
C ASP A 54 4.60 3.89 -22.07
N ILE A 55 3.28 4.09 -21.93
CA ILE A 55 2.74 5.25 -21.22
C ILE A 55 3.21 5.27 -19.76
N THR A 56 3.12 4.14 -19.04
CA THR A 56 3.56 4.05 -17.64
C THR A 56 5.03 4.42 -17.49
N LEU A 57 5.90 3.80 -18.29
CA LEU A 57 7.36 4.03 -18.24
C LEU A 57 7.72 5.46 -18.66
N ASN A 58 7.09 6.00 -19.70
CA ASN A 58 7.29 7.40 -20.10
C ASN A 58 6.82 8.38 -19.02
N GLY A 59 5.76 8.04 -18.28
CA GLY A 59 5.29 8.83 -17.13
C GLY A 59 6.31 8.93 -16.00
N MET A 60 7.23 7.96 -15.87
CA MET A 60 8.31 7.99 -14.88
C MET A 60 9.48 8.90 -15.29
N ALA A 61 9.57 9.29 -16.57
CA ALA A 61 10.74 9.99 -17.09
C ALA A 61 10.92 11.39 -16.49
N ALA A 62 9.84 12.16 -16.31
CA ALA A 62 9.91 13.51 -15.78
C ALA A 62 10.38 13.56 -14.31
N PRO A 63 9.84 12.76 -13.38
CA PRO A 63 10.39 12.63 -12.03
C PRO A 63 11.87 12.23 -12.02
N MET A 64 12.28 11.29 -12.89
CA MET A 64 13.68 10.85 -12.98
C MET A 64 14.61 11.92 -13.54
N ALA A 65 14.14 12.77 -14.45
CA ALA A 65 14.93 13.90 -14.95
C ALA A 65 15.28 14.89 -13.82
N GLY A 66 14.36 15.12 -12.87
CA GLY A 66 14.65 15.92 -11.66
C GLY A 66 15.73 15.30 -10.77
N MET A 67 15.81 13.97 -10.72
CA MET A 67 16.90 13.26 -10.02
C MET A 67 18.23 13.42 -10.75
N VAL A 68 18.27 13.31 -12.08
CA VAL A 68 19.51 13.54 -12.85
C VAL A 68 20.02 14.97 -12.68
N GLN A 69 19.10 15.94 -12.58
CA GLN A 69 19.44 17.33 -12.29
C GLN A 69 20.06 17.51 -10.90
N SER A 70 19.54 16.81 -9.88
CA SER A 70 20.10 16.87 -8.52
C SER A 70 21.48 16.23 -8.42
N LEU A 71 21.83 15.31 -9.32
CA LEU A 71 23.17 14.73 -9.46
C LEU A 71 24.18 15.65 -10.18
N GLY A 72 23.78 16.87 -10.55
CA GLY A 72 24.67 17.91 -11.10
C GLY A 72 24.46 18.20 -12.58
N MET A 73 23.57 17.50 -13.27
CA MET A 73 23.25 17.80 -14.67
C MET A 73 22.22 18.93 -14.77
N ARG A 74 22.71 20.17 -14.88
CA ARG A 74 21.85 21.36 -14.88
C ARG A 74 21.05 21.57 -16.16
N ASP A 75 21.40 20.88 -17.24
CA ASP A 75 20.71 20.96 -18.53
C ASP A 75 19.47 20.04 -18.52
N PRO A 76 18.24 20.60 -18.57
CA PRO A 76 17.02 19.81 -18.53
C PRO A 76 16.80 18.95 -19.78
N GLU A 77 17.20 19.43 -20.96
CA GLU A 77 17.02 18.71 -22.22
C GLU A 77 17.95 17.51 -22.27
N ARG A 78 19.21 17.72 -21.88
CA ARG A 78 20.20 16.64 -21.79
C ARG A 78 19.85 15.62 -20.72
N SER A 79 19.30 16.06 -19.58
CA SER A 79 18.80 15.16 -18.53
C SER A 79 17.68 14.26 -19.07
N GLN A 80 16.72 14.84 -19.79
CA GLN A 80 15.64 14.07 -20.42
C GLN A 80 16.14 13.10 -21.49
N ALA A 81 17.12 13.51 -22.31
CA ALA A 81 17.73 12.64 -23.31
C ALA A 81 18.38 11.41 -22.64
N ILE A 82 19.16 11.61 -21.58
CA ILE A 82 19.79 10.51 -20.84
C ILE A 82 18.75 9.56 -20.23
N ILE A 83 17.67 10.10 -19.66
CA ILE A 83 16.59 9.24 -19.15
C ILE A 83 16.00 8.39 -20.28
N LYS A 84 15.72 8.98 -21.44
CA LYS A 84 15.14 8.25 -22.59
C LYS A 84 16.09 7.23 -23.19
N GLU A 85 17.38 7.53 -23.27
CA GLU A 85 18.39 6.71 -23.95
C GLU A 85 19.00 5.63 -23.05
N VAL A 86 19.09 5.89 -21.75
CA VAL A 86 19.79 4.99 -20.81
C VAL A 86 18.82 4.34 -19.83
N VAL A 87 17.98 5.15 -19.17
CA VAL A 87 17.15 4.67 -18.06
C VAL A 87 15.93 3.93 -18.56
N LEU A 88 15.18 4.48 -19.52
CA LEU A 88 13.97 3.83 -20.03
C LEU A 88 14.26 2.44 -20.65
N PRO A 89 15.32 2.22 -21.45
CA PRO A 89 15.64 0.89 -21.95
C PRO A 89 15.96 -0.11 -20.83
N LEU A 90 16.66 0.33 -19.78
CA LEU A 90 16.93 -0.51 -18.61
C LEU A 90 15.61 -0.90 -17.90
N LEU A 91 14.74 0.06 -17.61
CA LEU A 91 13.43 -0.24 -17.01
C LEU A 91 12.57 -1.15 -17.90
N LYS A 92 12.62 -0.95 -19.22
CA LYS A 92 11.95 -1.81 -20.21
C LYS A 92 12.47 -3.24 -20.18
N ALA A 93 13.77 -3.45 -19.97
CA ALA A 93 14.38 -4.77 -19.88
C ALA A 93 13.99 -5.50 -18.59
N HIS A 94 13.82 -4.76 -17.49
CA HIS A 94 13.44 -5.29 -16.18
C HIS A 94 11.93 -5.23 -15.89
N TRP A 95 11.11 -4.97 -16.91
CA TRP A 95 9.67 -4.79 -16.73
C TRP A 95 8.97 -6.04 -16.15
N ASP A 96 9.37 -7.21 -16.62
CA ASP A 96 8.77 -8.46 -16.14
C ASP A 96 9.10 -8.75 -14.68
N GLU A 97 10.31 -8.43 -14.24
CA GLU A 97 10.73 -8.51 -12.84
C GLU A 97 9.91 -7.54 -11.97
N TYR A 98 9.67 -6.32 -12.46
CA TYR A 98 8.81 -5.35 -11.78
C TYR A 98 7.37 -5.87 -11.63
N LEU A 99 6.81 -6.51 -12.66
CA LEU A 99 5.49 -7.14 -12.58
C LEU A 99 5.46 -8.27 -11.54
N ASP A 100 6.51 -9.08 -11.45
CA ASP A 100 6.60 -10.18 -10.48
C ASP A 100 6.68 -9.69 -9.03
N VAL A 101 7.53 -8.71 -8.76
CA VAL A 101 7.66 -8.13 -7.41
C VAL A 101 6.36 -7.46 -6.98
N THR A 102 5.70 -6.75 -7.89
CA THR A 102 4.43 -6.09 -7.61
C THR A 102 3.30 -7.11 -7.44
N ALA A 103 3.26 -8.16 -8.25
CA ALA A 103 2.30 -9.26 -8.12
C ALA A 103 2.41 -9.96 -6.76
N ALA A 104 3.63 -10.23 -6.30
CA ALA A 104 3.88 -10.81 -4.98
C ALA A 104 3.33 -9.90 -3.86
N SER A 105 3.50 -8.59 -4.00
CA SER A 105 2.99 -7.59 -3.05
C SER A 105 1.46 -7.54 -3.03
N PHE A 106 0.81 -7.70 -4.19
CA PHE A 106 -0.65 -7.80 -4.28
C PHE A 106 -1.15 -9.11 -3.65
N ALA A 107 -0.52 -10.24 -3.96
CA ALA A 107 -0.88 -11.55 -3.46
C ALA A 107 -0.63 -11.73 -1.95
N SER A 108 0.21 -10.90 -1.33
CA SER A 108 0.40 -10.91 0.13
C SER A 108 -0.71 -10.17 0.90
N VAL A 109 -1.54 -9.39 0.21
CA VAL A 109 -2.57 -8.54 0.85
C VAL A 109 -3.98 -8.92 0.41
N LEU A 110 -4.16 -9.32 -0.85
CA LEU A 110 -5.46 -9.64 -1.44
C LEU A 110 -5.69 -11.14 -1.52
N SER A 111 -6.93 -11.56 -1.29
CA SER A 111 -7.34 -12.95 -1.52
C SER A 111 -7.28 -13.29 -3.01
N LYS A 112 -7.22 -14.59 -3.33
CA LYS A 112 -7.29 -15.06 -4.71
C LYS A 112 -8.59 -14.63 -5.38
N GLU A 113 -9.70 -14.70 -4.64
CA GLU A 113 -11.03 -14.32 -5.09
C GLU A 113 -11.10 -12.83 -5.43
N ASP A 114 -10.54 -11.96 -4.59
CA ASP A 114 -10.47 -10.51 -4.85
C ASP A 114 -9.62 -10.21 -6.08
N LEU A 115 -8.48 -10.87 -6.22
CA LEU A 115 -7.62 -10.72 -7.40
C LEU A 115 -8.34 -11.18 -8.67
N GLN A 116 -9.11 -12.27 -8.62
CA GLN A 116 -9.92 -12.71 -9.77
C GLN A 116 -11.02 -11.72 -10.13
N ALA A 117 -11.70 -11.16 -9.12
CA ALA A 117 -12.72 -10.13 -9.33
C ALA A 117 -12.12 -8.87 -9.96
N LEU A 118 -10.96 -8.42 -9.48
CA LEU A 118 -10.23 -7.28 -10.05
C LEU A 118 -9.82 -7.57 -11.50
N GLY A 119 -9.25 -8.75 -11.78
CA GLY A 119 -8.86 -9.13 -13.14
C GLY A 119 -10.06 -9.15 -14.10
N THR A 120 -11.21 -9.65 -13.62
CA THR A 120 -12.47 -9.63 -14.39
C THR A 120 -12.92 -8.20 -14.69
N PHE A 121 -12.86 -7.31 -13.70
CA PHE A 121 -13.21 -5.91 -13.87
C PHE A 121 -12.29 -5.17 -14.85
N TYR A 122 -10.97 -5.28 -14.70
CA TYR A 122 -10.01 -4.63 -15.59
C TYR A 122 -9.98 -5.22 -17.00
N ALA A 123 -10.49 -6.44 -17.19
CA ALA A 123 -10.77 -7.01 -18.51
C ALA A 123 -12.00 -6.38 -19.22
N THR A 124 -12.81 -5.57 -18.54
CA THR A 124 -13.95 -4.86 -19.18
C THR A 124 -13.48 -3.60 -19.93
N PRO A 125 -14.25 -3.07 -20.91
CA PRO A 125 -13.95 -1.79 -21.53
C PRO A 125 -13.89 -0.62 -20.53
N ALA A 126 -14.73 -0.64 -19.49
CA ALA A 126 -14.73 0.38 -18.45
C ALA A 126 -13.48 0.31 -17.57
N GLY A 127 -13.09 -0.91 -17.13
CA GLY A 127 -11.89 -1.13 -16.34
C GLY A 127 -10.61 -0.70 -17.07
N ARG A 128 -10.46 -1.05 -18.35
CA ARG A 128 -9.32 -0.57 -19.17
C ARG A 128 -9.28 0.95 -19.31
N ARG A 129 -10.43 1.59 -19.54
CA ARG A 129 -10.49 3.07 -19.61
C ARG A 129 -10.15 3.71 -18.27
N LEU A 130 -10.57 3.10 -17.16
CA LEU A 130 -10.23 3.57 -15.83
C LEU A 130 -8.71 3.48 -15.59
N ALA A 131 -8.09 2.33 -15.87
CA ALA A 131 -6.63 2.15 -15.77
C ALA A 131 -5.86 3.21 -16.58
N ALA A 132 -6.23 3.40 -17.84
CA ALA A 132 -5.61 4.41 -18.70
C ALA A 132 -5.84 5.86 -18.21
N ALA A 133 -6.97 6.12 -17.54
CA ALA A 133 -7.29 7.45 -17.01
C ALA A 133 -6.63 7.74 -15.65
N GLN A 134 -6.08 6.75 -14.93
CA GLN A 134 -5.52 6.94 -13.59
C GLN A 134 -4.49 8.07 -13.49
N PRO A 135 -3.51 8.21 -14.41
CA PRO A 135 -2.55 9.32 -14.35
C PRO A 135 -3.22 10.70 -14.47
N GLN A 136 -4.21 10.82 -15.36
CA GLN A 136 -4.95 12.06 -15.57
C GLN A 136 -5.84 12.39 -14.38
N LEU A 137 -6.50 11.39 -13.79
CA LEU A 137 -7.31 11.54 -12.59
C LEU A 137 -6.46 11.97 -11.39
N ALA A 138 -5.29 11.38 -11.20
CA ALA A 138 -4.35 11.78 -10.15
C ALA A 138 -3.90 13.24 -10.31
N GLN A 139 -3.55 13.66 -11.53
CA GLN A 139 -3.18 15.05 -11.82
C GLN A 139 -4.34 16.02 -11.58
N ALA A 140 -5.55 15.65 -11.99
CA ALA A 140 -6.76 16.44 -11.77
C ALA A 140 -7.08 16.59 -10.28
N GLN A 141 -6.89 15.52 -9.51
CA GLN A 141 -7.08 15.53 -8.06
C GLN A 141 -6.08 16.48 -7.38
N MET A 142 -4.79 16.39 -7.71
CA MET A 142 -3.77 17.28 -7.17
C MET A 142 -4.07 18.76 -7.49
N THR A 143 -4.42 19.05 -8.74
CA THR A 143 -4.81 20.41 -9.18
C THR A 143 -6.02 20.93 -8.41
N SER A 144 -7.01 20.07 -8.19
CA SER A 144 -8.24 20.42 -7.46
C SER A 144 -7.95 20.70 -5.98
N THR A 145 -7.10 19.89 -5.34
CA THR A 145 -6.65 20.10 -3.96
C THR A 145 -5.90 21.42 -3.81
N THR A 146 -4.98 21.74 -4.72
CA THR A 146 -4.26 23.03 -4.71
C THR A 146 -5.22 24.21 -4.81
N ARG A 147 -6.19 24.14 -5.73
CA ARG A 147 -7.21 25.20 -5.90
C ARG A 147 -8.06 25.36 -4.64
N TRP A 148 -8.48 24.25 -4.04
CA TRP A 148 -9.26 24.27 -2.80
C TRP A 148 -8.50 24.95 -1.66
N VAL A 149 -7.23 24.58 -1.44
CA VAL A 149 -6.37 25.20 -0.41
C VAL A 149 -6.15 26.69 -0.69
N GLN A 150 -5.89 27.07 -1.94
CA GLN A 150 -5.75 28.48 -2.34
C GLN A 150 -7.01 29.29 -2.01
N GLY A 151 -8.20 28.71 -2.23
CA GLY A 151 -9.47 29.33 -1.88
C GLY A 151 -9.68 29.56 -0.38
N LEU A 152 -9.04 28.73 0.47
CA LEU A 152 -9.10 28.86 1.93
C LEU A 152 -8.04 29.81 2.51
N MET A 153 -7.08 30.30 1.71
CA MET A 153 -5.97 31.14 2.21
C MET A 153 -6.42 32.37 3.02
N PRO A 154 -7.44 33.15 2.62
CA PRO A 154 -7.88 34.30 3.40
C PRO A 154 -8.44 33.90 4.78
N GLU A 155 -9.23 32.82 4.83
CA GLU A 155 -9.80 32.32 6.08
C GLU A 155 -8.69 31.76 6.99
N MET A 156 -7.75 31.00 6.44
CA MET A 156 -6.59 30.50 7.18
C MET A 156 -5.77 31.66 7.76
N GLN A 157 -5.52 32.73 6.99
CA GLN A 157 -4.84 33.93 7.49
C GLN A 157 -5.60 34.60 8.64
N ALA A 158 -6.92 34.74 8.52
CA ALA A 158 -7.74 35.32 9.59
C ALA A 158 -7.66 34.49 10.88
N LYS A 159 -7.82 33.16 10.78
CA LYS A 159 -7.74 32.26 11.93
C LYS A 159 -6.35 32.22 12.55
N MET A 160 -5.28 32.27 11.75
CA MET A 160 -3.91 32.36 12.26
C MET A 160 -3.69 33.66 13.04
N MET A 161 -4.14 34.80 12.52
CA MET A 161 -4.04 36.08 13.23
C MET A 161 -4.80 36.08 14.55
N GLU A 162 -6.00 35.49 14.58
CA GLU A 162 -6.79 35.33 15.80
C GLU A 162 -6.06 34.45 16.83
N ALA A 163 -5.52 33.31 16.39
CA ALA A 163 -4.75 32.41 17.24
C ALA A 163 -3.49 33.09 17.82
N ILE A 164 -2.76 33.88 17.01
CA ILE A 164 -1.58 34.64 17.45
C ILE A 164 -1.95 35.69 18.52
N LYS A 165 -3.06 36.41 18.32
CA LYS A 165 -3.57 37.37 19.30
C LYS A 165 -3.95 36.67 20.61
N ALA A 166 -4.62 35.52 20.52
CA ALA A 166 -5.02 34.73 21.67
C ALA A 166 -3.84 34.09 22.42
N SER A 167 -2.75 33.75 21.73
CA SER A 167 -1.54 33.14 22.32
C SER A 167 -0.57 34.15 22.93
N GLY A 168 -0.94 35.42 23.07
CA GLY A 168 -0.09 36.48 23.63
C GLY A 168 1.00 36.99 22.67
N GLY A 169 0.89 36.70 21.38
CA GLY A 169 1.82 37.11 20.32
C GLY A 169 1.69 38.58 19.91
N ALA A 170 1.89 39.47 20.87
CA ALA A 170 2.29 40.86 20.70
C ALA A 170 2.97 41.36 22.00
N SER A 171 3.89 40.56 22.56
CA SER A 171 4.77 41.01 23.64
C SER A 171 6.16 41.25 23.05
N GLY A 172 6.45 42.51 22.70
CA GLY A 172 7.76 42.82 22.13
C GLY A 172 7.95 44.21 21.54
N SER A 173 7.58 45.28 22.24
CA SER A 173 8.25 46.58 22.05
C SER A 173 7.89 47.57 23.17
N LYS A 174 8.74 47.63 24.19
CA LYS A 174 8.90 48.82 25.04
C LYS A 174 10.36 49.27 24.90
N PRO A 175 10.64 50.43 24.29
CA PRO A 175 12.01 50.92 24.17
C PRO A 175 12.49 51.47 25.52
N LYS A 176 13.78 51.27 25.82
CA LYS A 176 14.50 51.94 26.92
C LYS A 176 15.53 52.87 26.32
#